data_AF-A0A9J5YCL7-F1
#
_entry.id   AF-A0A9J5YCL7-F1
#
_cell.length_a   1.000
_cell.length_b   1.000
_cell.length_c   1.000
_cell.angle_alpha   90.00
_cell.angle_beta   90.00
_cell.angle_gamma   90.00
#
_symmetry.space_group_name_H-M   'P 1'
#
loop_
_entity.id
_entity.type
_entity.pdbx_description
1 polymer ?
#
loop_
_entity_poly.entity_id
_entity_poly.type
_entity_poly.pdbx_seq_one_letter_code
_entity_poly.pdbx_strand_id
1 'polypeptide(L)'
;MAVILKNHCLLITVLFLCCFCSWRQINGCESLFHPKDILPLLPRQVSWPIVNSLHSAVDLLPAFMGAASIEGNNTLEWKGACFFKNIASLELHNKSKSQFGGGTLHIKVSNAHSWTCLDLYIFATPYRVTWDYYFLSREHTLEIKEWKSEAELEYVKNRGVSIFLLQAGMLGTLSAIWNAFPLFVNNGWGEKSNIDFLEKHMGASFEERPQPWVTNLTTDDIHSGDFLAISKIRGTWGAFETLEKWATGSYAGHTAVCLRDAEGKLWVGESGNNNDKGEDVIAILPWDEWWEFELTKDNTNPHIAVLPLHPDLRAKFNETAAWEYARSMAGKSYGYHNLIFSWIDTIDGNYPPPVDAHLVASVMTVWNQIAPEYGSNLWNEALNKRLGTQNLSLPDILVEVEKRGSSFAKLLAIPEQDDWVYSDGKSASCVAFILEMYKEGGLFGEFANSIQVTEFTIRDAYTLNLFENNSSRLPKWCNADDTVKLPFCQIRGKYRMELPGYNSMDLYPHMNERCPSMPPKYYRPQGC
;
A
#
# COMPACT_ATOMS: atom_id res chain seq x y z
N MET A 1 -41.17 30.15 16.96
CA MET A 1 -41.06 29.77 15.52
C MET A 1 -40.69 30.95 14.61
N ALA A 2 -41.29 32.14 14.71
CA ALA A 2 -40.95 33.28 13.84
C ALA A 2 -39.53 33.85 14.03
N VAL A 3 -38.93 33.74 15.22
CA VAL A 3 -37.56 34.24 15.50
C VAL A 3 -36.46 33.29 14.97
N ILE A 4 -36.73 31.98 14.96
CA ILE A 4 -35.81 30.96 14.42
C ILE A 4 -35.77 31.02 12.89
N LEU A 5 -36.93 31.23 12.23
CA LEU A 5 -36.99 31.45 10.79
C LEU A 5 -36.24 32.74 10.36
N LYS A 6 -36.30 33.80 11.17
CA LYS A 6 -35.66 35.09 10.88
C LYS A 6 -34.13 35.01 10.92
N ASN A 7 -33.56 34.22 11.85
CA ASN A 7 -32.11 34.01 11.94
C ASN A 7 -31.57 33.10 10.83
N HIS A 8 -32.32 32.06 10.42
CA HIS A 8 -31.92 31.23 9.27
C HIS A 8 -32.05 31.98 7.95
N CYS A 9 -33.07 32.82 7.78
CA CYS A 9 -33.21 33.65 6.60
C CYS A 9 -32.07 34.68 6.52
N LEU A 10 -31.67 35.31 7.63
CA LEU A 10 -30.52 36.23 7.65
C LEU A 10 -29.21 35.53 7.26
N LEU A 11 -28.96 34.32 7.78
CA LEU A 11 -27.76 33.53 7.48
C LEU A 11 -27.72 33.11 6.00
N ILE A 12 -28.87 32.69 5.46
CA ILE A 12 -29.02 32.33 4.04
C ILE A 12 -28.82 33.55 3.17
N THR A 13 -29.38 34.71 3.52
CA THR A 13 -29.22 35.97 2.77
C THR A 13 -27.77 36.46 2.80
N VAL A 14 -27.06 36.31 3.92
CA VAL A 14 -25.62 36.62 4.02
C VAL A 14 -24.79 35.67 3.15
N LEU A 15 -25.09 34.37 3.16
CA LEU A 15 -24.43 33.38 2.28
C LEU A 15 -24.72 33.65 0.80
N PHE A 16 -25.96 34.03 0.46
CA PHE A 16 -26.37 34.37 -0.91
C PHE A 16 -25.70 35.67 -1.40
N LEU A 17 -25.61 36.69 -0.54
CA LEU A 17 -24.91 37.95 -0.87
C LEU A 17 -23.41 37.76 -1.07
N CYS A 18 -22.78 36.84 -0.33
CA CYS A 18 -21.37 36.46 -0.54
C CYS A 18 -21.15 35.68 -1.85
N CYS A 19 -22.13 34.93 -2.33
CA CYS A 19 -22.03 34.16 -3.59
C CYS A 19 -22.38 34.97 -4.85
N PHE A 20 -23.19 36.04 -4.75
CA PHE A 20 -23.68 36.80 -5.92
C PHE A 20 -23.04 38.18 -6.12
N CYS A 21 -22.20 38.65 -5.19
CA CYS A 21 -21.33 39.81 -5.46
C CYS A 21 -20.23 39.40 -6.45
N SER A 22 -20.46 39.74 -7.71
CA SER A 22 -19.55 39.58 -8.84
C SER A 22 -18.08 39.79 -8.45
N TRP A 23 -17.28 38.74 -8.64
CA TRP A 23 -15.82 38.72 -8.67
C TRP A 23 -15.26 39.93 -9.43
N ARG A 24 -14.93 40.99 -8.70
CA ARG A 24 -13.82 41.86 -9.07
C ARG A 24 -12.72 41.56 -8.07
N GLN A 25 -11.54 41.18 -8.59
CA GLN A 25 -10.29 41.15 -7.85
C GLN A 25 -10.09 42.52 -7.19
N ILE A 26 -10.50 42.64 -5.93
CA ILE A 26 -10.06 43.72 -5.06
C ILE A 26 -8.84 43.14 -4.34
N ASN A 27 -7.68 43.65 -4.73
CA ASN A 27 -6.40 43.29 -4.13
C ASN A 27 -6.47 43.36 -2.60
N GLY A 28 -6.18 42.24 -1.93
CA GLY A 28 -5.72 42.23 -0.54
C GLY A 28 -6.74 41.91 0.56
N CYS A 29 -7.99 41.54 0.27
CA CYS A 29 -8.90 41.05 1.32
C CYS A 29 -9.01 39.51 1.27
N GLU A 30 -8.42 38.83 2.26
CA GLU A 30 -8.59 37.38 2.44
C GLU A 30 -10.09 37.05 2.55
N SER A 31 -10.54 36.01 1.85
CA SER A 31 -11.95 35.61 1.88
C SER A 31 -12.31 35.12 3.28
N LEU A 32 -13.46 35.55 3.80
CA LEU A 32 -13.95 35.15 5.14
C LEU A 32 -14.08 33.62 5.24
N PHE A 33 -14.43 32.97 4.14
CA PHE A 33 -14.43 31.53 3.98
C PHE A 33 -14.09 31.17 2.54
N HIS A 34 -13.28 30.12 2.33
CA HIS A 34 -13.13 29.54 1.02
C HIS A 34 -14.32 28.57 0.76
N PRO A 35 -14.85 28.46 -0.47
CA PRO A 35 -15.99 27.59 -0.75
C PRO A 35 -15.81 26.14 -0.30
N LYS A 36 -14.57 25.63 -0.36
CA LYS A 36 -14.24 24.27 0.12
C LYS A 36 -14.35 24.12 1.64
N ASP A 37 -14.14 25.19 2.41
CA ASP A 37 -14.15 25.15 3.88
C ASP A 37 -15.58 25.17 4.43
N ILE A 38 -16.54 25.70 3.64
CA ILE A 38 -17.97 25.73 4.01
C ILE A 38 -18.66 24.42 3.60
N LEU A 39 -18.11 23.67 2.63
CA LEU A 39 -18.73 22.44 2.14
C LEU A 39 -19.15 21.49 3.30
N PRO A 40 -18.30 21.18 4.29
CA PRO A 40 -18.69 20.31 5.40
C PRO A 40 -19.79 20.87 6.32
N LEU A 41 -20.02 22.20 6.29
CA LEU A 41 -21.04 22.89 7.07
C LEU A 41 -22.41 22.96 6.36
N LEU A 42 -22.45 22.65 5.06
CA LEU A 42 -23.69 22.57 4.29
C LEU A 42 -24.41 21.23 4.55
N PRO A 43 -25.75 21.16 4.34
CA PRO A 43 -26.51 19.92 4.50
C PRO A 43 -25.88 18.76 3.73
N ARG A 44 -25.71 17.61 4.41
CA ARG A 44 -25.01 16.43 3.85
C ARG A 44 -25.53 16.00 2.48
N GLN A 45 -26.82 16.16 2.17
CA GLN A 45 -27.36 15.79 0.86
C GLN A 45 -26.76 16.60 -0.30
N VAL A 46 -26.24 17.81 -0.03
CA VAL A 46 -25.66 18.71 -1.03
C VAL A 46 -24.13 18.68 -0.97
N SER A 47 -23.57 18.69 0.24
CA SER A 47 -22.11 18.77 0.41
C SER A 47 -21.40 17.45 0.24
N TRP A 48 -21.97 16.35 0.76
CA TRP A 48 -21.26 15.07 0.83
C TRP A 48 -20.88 14.50 -0.54
N PRO A 49 -21.72 14.60 -1.60
CA PRO A 49 -21.31 14.21 -2.94
C PRO A 49 -20.12 15.02 -3.47
N ILE A 50 -20.09 16.32 -3.20
CA ILE A 50 -19.01 17.22 -3.62
C ILE A 50 -17.75 16.94 -2.80
N VAL A 51 -17.87 16.80 -1.49
CA VAL A 51 -16.77 16.48 -0.58
C VAL A 51 -16.14 15.14 -0.93
N ASN A 52 -16.92 14.09 -1.21
CA ASN A 52 -16.42 12.78 -1.63
C ASN A 52 -15.82 12.78 -3.05
N SER A 53 -16.22 13.73 -3.90
CA SER A 53 -15.55 13.94 -5.19
C SER A 53 -14.18 14.63 -5.01
N LEU A 54 -14.07 15.52 -4.02
CA LEU A 54 -12.88 16.31 -3.74
C LEU A 54 -11.86 15.56 -2.88
N HIS A 55 -12.30 14.62 -2.03
CA HIS A 55 -11.45 13.90 -1.09
C HIS A 55 -11.62 12.37 -1.17
N SER A 56 -10.54 11.61 -1.11
CA SER A 56 -10.53 10.14 -1.01
C SER A 56 -9.79 9.66 0.24
N ALA A 57 -9.80 8.35 0.51
CA ALA A 57 -9.07 7.75 1.63
C ALA A 57 -7.55 8.05 1.57
N VAL A 58 -7.01 8.26 0.36
CA VAL A 58 -5.60 8.58 0.12
C VAL A 58 -5.20 9.95 0.69
N ASP A 59 -6.15 10.88 0.82
CA ASP A 59 -5.89 12.22 1.36
C ASP A 59 -5.59 12.25 2.87
N LEU A 60 -5.66 11.09 3.54
CA LEU A 60 -5.12 10.92 4.89
C LEU A 60 -3.59 10.94 4.94
N LEU A 61 -2.94 10.61 3.82
CA LEU A 61 -1.51 10.43 3.77
C LEU A 61 -0.81 11.81 3.73
N PRO A 62 0.13 12.07 4.66
CA PRO A 62 0.82 13.35 4.72
C PRO A 62 1.93 13.42 3.66
N ALA A 63 2.11 14.59 3.04
CA ALA A 63 3.12 14.83 2.02
C ALA A 63 4.39 15.43 2.63
N PHE A 64 5.57 14.99 2.19
CA PHE A 64 6.84 15.54 2.67
C PHE A 64 7.12 16.94 2.10
N MET A 65 7.30 17.93 2.97
CA MET A 65 7.54 19.33 2.57
C MET A 65 9.03 19.71 2.55
N GLY A 66 9.87 18.96 3.27
CA GLY A 66 11.30 19.23 3.44
C GLY A 66 11.75 19.10 4.89
N ALA A 67 13.01 19.43 5.18
CA ALA A 67 13.56 19.40 6.53
C ALA A 67 14.00 20.80 6.98
N ALA A 68 13.58 21.20 8.18
CA ALA A 68 13.99 22.46 8.78
C ALA A 68 15.37 22.33 9.40
N SER A 69 16.35 23.01 8.80
CA SER A 69 17.75 23.04 9.23
C SER A 69 18.06 24.20 10.18
N ILE A 70 19.25 24.13 10.81
CA ILE A 70 19.73 25.18 11.71
C ILE A 70 19.80 26.53 10.99
N GLU A 71 19.38 27.61 11.68
CA GLU A 71 19.46 28.97 11.18
C GLU A 71 20.85 29.30 10.60
N GLY A 72 20.87 29.82 9.36
CA GLY A 72 22.09 30.16 8.61
C GLY A 72 22.49 29.16 7.52
N ASN A 73 21.93 27.94 7.50
CA ASN A 73 22.26 26.91 6.51
C ASN A 73 21.28 26.78 5.32
N ASN A 74 20.04 27.27 5.48
CA ASN A 74 19.01 27.53 4.46
C ASN A 74 17.65 27.56 5.18
N THR A 75 16.76 28.45 4.77
CA THR A 75 15.39 28.47 5.29
C THR A 75 14.51 27.62 4.39
N LEU A 76 13.76 26.67 4.97
CA LEU A 76 12.85 25.83 4.19
C LEU A 76 11.61 26.65 3.85
N GLU A 77 11.24 26.69 2.57
CA GLU A 77 10.01 27.34 2.11
C GLU A 77 9.09 26.35 1.39
N TRP A 78 7.79 26.40 1.67
CA TRP A 78 6.79 25.59 0.97
C TRP A 78 5.43 26.29 0.87
N LYS A 79 4.56 25.68 0.06
CA LYS A 79 3.15 26.05 -0.05
C LYS A 79 2.32 25.00 0.67
N GLY A 80 1.58 25.42 1.70
CA GLY A 80 0.64 24.58 2.43
C GLY A 80 -0.72 24.46 1.75
N ALA A 81 -1.59 23.65 2.34
CA ALA A 81 -2.99 23.56 1.93
C ALA A 81 -3.70 24.87 2.29
N CYS A 82 -3.41 25.38 3.49
CA CYS A 82 -4.01 26.58 4.04
C CYS A 82 -3.24 27.87 3.78
N PHE A 83 -1.94 27.83 4.05
CA PHE A 83 -1.06 28.97 3.98
C PHE A 83 -0.14 28.84 2.78
N PHE A 84 -0.11 29.86 1.91
CA PHE A 84 0.63 29.75 0.65
C PHE A 84 2.09 30.18 0.73
N LYS A 85 2.52 30.73 1.86
CA LYS A 85 3.91 31.11 2.11
C LYS A 85 4.31 30.66 3.51
N ASN A 86 4.97 29.51 3.56
CA ASN A 86 5.42 28.91 4.80
C ASN A 86 6.92 28.83 4.83
N ILE A 87 7.48 29.09 6.00
CA ILE A 87 8.92 29.15 6.23
C ILE A 87 9.20 28.39 7.53
N ALA A 88 10.24 27.55 7.54
CA ALA A 88 10.70 26.89 8.76
C ALA A 88 12.22 27.01 8.95
N SER A 89 12.62 27.22 10.20
CA SER A 89 14.01 27.17 10.67
C SER A 89 14.11 26.47 12.01
N LEU A 90 15.28 25.93 12.31
CA LEU A 90 15.57 25.27 13.58
C LEU A 90 16.61 26.08 14.36
N GLU A 91 16.36 26.27 15.64
CA GLU A 91 17.31 26.82 16.59
C GLU A 91 17.68 25.73 17.61
N LEU A 92 18.96 25.40 17.75
CA LEU A 92 19.42 24.48 18.80
C LEU A 92 19.79 25.27 20.06
N HIS A 93 19.41 24.75 21.22
CA HIS A 93 19.71 25.40 22.49
C HIS A 93 19.81 24.40 23.64
N ASN A 94 20.50 24.75 24.73
CA ASN A 94 20.51 23.94 25.95
C ASN A 94 19.83 24.66 27.13
N LYS A 95 18.61 25.16 26.92
CA LYS A 95 17.80 25.82 27.97
C LYS A 95 17.51 24.89 29.16
N SER A 96 17.33 23.60 28.88
CA SER A 96 17.04 22.55 29.86
C SER A 96 18.26 22.08 30.67
N LYS A 97 19.48 22.49 30.30
CA LYS A 97 20.76 22.01 30.87
C LYS A 97 20.88 20.48 30.84
N SER A 98 20.29 19.86 29.82
CA SER A 98 20.29 18.42 29.64
C SER A 98 21.55 17.96 28.90
N GLN A 99 21.79 16.65 28.89
CA GLN A 99 23.00 16.08 28.28
C GLN A 99 23.07 16.37 26.78
N PHE A 100 21.94 16.28 26.08
CA PHE A 100 21.87 16.46 24.63
C PHE A 100 21.31 17.82 24.21
N GLY A 101 20.85 18.65 25.15
CA GLY A 101 20.16 19.90 24.85
C GLY A 101 18.86 19.67 24.07
N GLY A 102 18.24 20.75 23.61
CA GLY A 102 16.98 20.75 22.87
C GLY A 102 17.03 21.66 21.65
N GLY A 103 15.87 22.05 21.14
CA GLY A 103 15.75 23.02 20.07
C GLY A 103 14.35 23.58 19.91
N THR A 104 14.26 24.74 19.29
CA THR A 104 13.00 25.40 18.93
C THR A 104 12.86 25.33 17.41
N LEU A 105 11.79 24.71 16.93
CA LEU A 105 11.42 24.76 15.53
C LEU A 105 10.52 25.98 15.31
N HIS A 106 11.02 26.96 14.56
CA HIS A 106 10.31 28.19 14.22
C HIS A 106 9.58 27.98 12.89
N ILE A 107 8.27 28.14 12.89
CA ILE A 107 7.42 27.92 11.72
C ILE A 107 6.57 29.15 11.51
N LYS A 108 6.87 29.87 10.43
CA LYS A 108 6.13 31.06 10.02
C LYS A 108 5.22 30.70 8.87
N VAL A 109 3.93 30.69 9.13
CA VAL A 109 2.90 30.48 8.11
C VAL A 109 2.25 31.80 7.76
N SER A 110 2.03 32.04 6.46
CA SER A 110 1.46 33.31 5.99
C SER A 110 0.67 33.18 4.70
N ASN A 111 -0.11 34.22 4.39
CA ASN A 111 -0.98 34.30 3.21
C ASN A 111 -2.02 33.16 3.24
N ALA A 112 -2.89 33.20 4.25
CA ALA A 112 -3.95 32.22 4.45
C ALA A 112 -5.03 32.43 3.38
N HIS A 113 -5.51 31.34 2.76
CA HIS A 113 -6.57 31.50 1.75
C HIS A 113 -7.95 31.75 2.38
N SER A 114 -8.15 31.42 3.65
CA SER A 114 -9.35 31.75 4.41
C SER A 114 -9.07 31.86 5.91
N TRP A 115 -10.01 32.48 6.63
CA TRP A 115 -9.91 32.69 8.07
C TRP A 115 -10.22 31.44 8.90
N THR A 116 -10.84 30.42 8.32
CA THR A 116 -11.24 29.19 9.04
C THR A 116 -10.38 27.99 8.70
N CYS A 117 -9.39 28.18 7.85
CA CYS A 117 -8.60 27.10 7.34
C CYS A 117 -7.49 26.69 8.32
N LEU A 118 -7.09 25.42 8.27
CA LEU A 118 -6.14 24.81 9.20
C LEU A 118 -5.24 23.81 8.49
N ASP A 119 -3.93 23.95 8.69
CA ASP A 119 -2.92 22.96 8.29
C ASP A 119 -2.53 22.06 9.47
N LEU A 120 -2.48 20.75 9.24
CA LEU A 120 -1.96 19.76 10.20
C LEU A 120 -0.57 19.31 9.74
N TYR A 121 0.42 19.45 10.62
CA TYR A 121 1.80 19.07 10.34
C TYR A 121 2.26 17.92 11.23
N ILE A 122 3.07 17.04 10.65
CA ILE A 122 3.84 16.03 11.37
C ILE A 122 5.31 16.41 11.26
N PHE A 123 6.01 16.38 12.39
CA PHE A 123 7.44 16.66 12.50
C PHE A 123 8.14 15.39 12.93
N ALA A 124 9.14 14.97 12.18
CA ALA A 124 9.81 13.70 12.41
C ALA A 124 11.33 13.80 12.33
N THR A 125 11.98 13.01 13.17
CA THR A 125 13.36 12.55 13.00
C THR A 125 13.33 11.03 13.00
N PRO A 126 14.41 10.32 12.65
CA PRO A 126 14.50 8.87 12.84
C PRO A 126 14.15 8.40 14.26
N TYR A 127 14.30 9.28 15.26
CA TYR A 127 14.18 8.95 16.68
C TYR A 127 12.87 9.45 17.31
N ARG A 128 12.14 10.38 16.69
CA ARG A 128 10.91 10.97 17.25
C ARG A 128 9.89 11.33 16.17
N VAL A 129 8.63 11.32 16.58
CA VAL A 129 7.53 11.91 15.80
C VAL A 129 6.67 12.76 16.73
N THR A 130 6.30 13.94 16.27
CA THR A 130 5.35 14.84 16.93
C THR A 130 4.50 15.52 15.85
N TRP A 131 3.46 16.22 16.26
CA TRP A 131 2.52 16.87 15.35
C TRP A 131 2.04 18.18 15.95
N ASP A 132 1.62 19.10 15.09
CA ASP A 132 1.02 20.37 15.50
C ASP A 132 0.05 20.87 14.42
N TYR A 133 -0.73 21.88 14.75
CA TYR A 133 -1.68 22.49 13.83
C TYR A 133 -1.57 24.01 13.80
N TYR A 134 -1.74 24.59 12.62
CA TYR A 134 -1.68 26.03 12.44
C TYR A 134 -2.97 26.56 11.82
N PHE A 135 -3.53 27.58 12.49
CA PHE A 135 -4.77 28.26 12.10
C PHE A 135 -4.57 29.77 11.89
N LEU A 136 -3.57 30.37 12.55
CA LEU A 136 -3.29 31.81 12.45
C LEU A 136 -2.05 32.06 11.60
N SER A 137 -2.14 33.02 10.68
CA SER A 137 -1.01 33.54 9.90
C SER A 137 -0.06 34.32 10.81
N ARG A 138 0.87 33.60 11.44
CA ARG A 138 1.90 34.14 12.32
C ARG A 138 3.09 33.19 12.40
N GLU A 139 4.08 33.60 13.17
CA GLU A 139 5.14 32.71 13.63
C GLU A 139 4.64 31.86 14.79
N HIS A 140 4.92 30.57 14.70
CA HIS A 140 4.66 29.55 15.71
C HIS A 140 5.98 28.87 16.08
N THR A 141 6.02 28.28 17.27
CA THR A 141 7.21 27.62 17.77
C THR A 141 6.85 26.27 18.35
N LEU A 142 7.56 25.23 17.93
CA LEU A 142 7.48 23.90 18.52
C LEU A 142 8.76 23.65 19.34
N GLU A 143 8.60 23.57 20.66
CA GLU A 143 9.73 23.40 21.58
C GLU A 143 10.05 21.93 21.82
N ILE A 144 11.28 21.56 21.52
CA ILE A 144 11.90 20.29 21.88
C ILE A 144 12.79 20.53 23.10
N LYS A 145 12.35 20.06 24.27
CA LYS A 145 13.09 20.26 25.54
C LYS A 145 14.43 19.54 25.56
N GLU A 146 14.46 18.31 25.03
CA GLU A 146 15.63 17.46 25.01
C GLU A 146 15.63 16.51 23.78
N TRP A 147 16.79 16.35 23.16
CA TRP A 147 17.06 15.32 22.16
C TRP A 147 17.24 13.95 22.84
N LYS A 148 16.69 12.88 22.26
CA LYS A 148 16.64 11.54 22.89
C LYS A 148 18.02 10.92 23.07
N SER A 149 18.96 11.24 22.17
CA SER A 149 20.31 10.69 22.15
C SER A 149 21.28 11.63 21.44
N GLU A 150 22.58 11.36 21.61
CA GLU A 150 23.65 12.02 20.84
C GLU A 150 23.46 11.82 19.33
N ALA A 151 23.04 10.62 18.90
CA ALA A 151 22.81 10.32 17.51
C ALA A 151 21.65 11.14 16.90
N GLU A 152 20.58 11.37 17.67
CA GLU A 152 19.51 12.27 17.24
C GLU A 152 20.01 13.71 17.10
N LEU A 153 20.76 14.20 18.09
CA LEU A 153 21.32 15.55 18.06
C LEU A 153 22.24 15.74 16.84
N GLU A 154 23.09 14.75 16.54
CA GLU A 154 23.97 14.77 15.37
C GLU A 154 23.18 14.75 14.06
N TYR A 155 22.17 13.88 13.96
CA TYR A 155 21.26 13.84 12.80
C TYR A 155 20.62 15.20 12.55
N VAL A 156 20.05 15.80 13.60
CA VAL A 156 19.36 17.09 13.51
C VAL A 156 20.32 18.23 13.12
N LYS A 157 21.57 18.20 13.58
CA LYS A 157 22.59 19.19 13.17
C LYS A 157 22.89 19.14 11.67
N ASN A 158 22.91 17.93 11.10
CA ASN A 158 23.29 17.73 9.72
C ASN A 158 22.10 17.80 8.74
N ARG A 159 20.92 17.37 9.17
CA ARG A 159 19.74 17.19 8.30
C ARG A 159 18.51 17.97 8.71
N GLY A 160 18.44 18.43 9.96
CA GLY A 160 17.27 19.12 10.48
C GLY A 160 16.13 18.19 10.88
N VAL A 161 14.93 18.75 10.97
CA VAL A 161 13.69 18.04 11.33
C VAL A 161 12.77 17.97 10.12
N SER A 162 12.38 16.76 9.72
CA SER A 162 11.47 16.54 8.58
C SER A 162 10.07 17.06 8.89
N ILE A 163 9.47 17.75 7.93
CA ILE A 163 8.13 18.34 8.00
C ILE A 163 7.24 17.67 6.96
N PHE A 164 6.11 17.15 7.42
CA PHE A 164 5.06 16.59 6.58
C PHE A 164 3.75 17.33 6.80
N LEU A 165 2.97 17.49 5.73
CA LEU A 165 1.70 18.21 5.73
C LEU A 165 0.56 17.29 5.29
N LEU A 166 -0.51 17.21 6.09
CA LEU A 166 -1.77 16.64 5.62
C LEU A 166 -2.46 17.63 4.68
N GLN A 167 -2.32 17.41 3.37
CA GLN A 167 -2.79 18.35 2.34
C GLN A 167 -4.32 18.55 2.33
N ALA A 168 -5.07 17.63 2.94
CA ALA A 168 -6.51 17.75 3.06
C ALA A 168 -6.96 18.81 4.10
N GLY A 169 -6.04 19.31 4.94
CA GLY A 169 -6.38 20.13 6.11
C GLY A 169 -7.27 19.39 7.11
N MET A 170 -7.72 20.04 8.19
CA MET A 170 -8.50 19.35 9.25
C MET A 170 -9.81 18.73 8.73
N LEU A 171 -10.59 19.50 7.96
CA LEU A 171 -11.90 19.06 7.49
C LEU A 171 -11.81 18.00 6.38
N GLY A 172 -10.85 18.15 5.47
CA GLY A 172 -10.56 17.11 4.47
C GLY A 172 -10.01 15.85 5.13
N THR A 173 -9.18 15.97 6.18
CA THR A 173 -8.69 14.82 6.97
C THR A 173 -9.85 14.09 7.64
N LEU A 174 -10.78 14.80 8.29
CA LEU A 174 -11.98 14.18 8.88
C LEU A 174 -12.85 13.49 7.82
N SER A 175 -12.98 14.08 6.63
CA SER A 175 -13.67 13.45 5.50
C SER A 175 -12.92 12.22 4.99
N ALA A 176 -11.59 12.27 4.92
CA ALA A 176 -10.76 11.18 4.46
C ALA A 176 -10.78 9.99 5.45
N ILE A 177 -10.83 10.25 6.77
CA ILE A 177 -11.13 9.24 7.79
C ILE A 177 -12.49 8.60 7.52
N TRP A 178 -13.52 9.40 7.24
CA TRP A 178 -14.86 8.91 6.92
C TRP A 178 -14.91 8.06 5.64
N ASN A 179 -13.99 8.30 4.69
CA ASN A 179 -13.86 7.55 3.44
C ASN A 179 -12.93 6.33 3.56
N ALA A 180 -12.01 6.30 4.53
CA ALA A 180 -11.10 5.18 4.77
C ALA A 180 -11.71 4.11 5.69
N PHE A 181 -12.41 4.53 6.75
CA PHE A 181 -13.12 3.62 7.67
C PHE A 181 -13.99 2.56 6.97
N PRO A 182 -14.79 2.89 5.94
CA PRO A 182 -15.68 1.94 5.29
C PRO A 182 -14.95 0.79 4.60
N LEU A 183 -13.73 1.01 4.11
CA LEU A 183 -12.95 -0.01 3.38
C LEU A 183 -12.80 -1.29 4.21
N PHE A 184 -12.65 -1.15 5.53
CA PHE A 184 -12.43 -2.26 6.47
C PHE A 184 -13.72 -2.93 6.97
N VAL A 185 -14.89 -2.41 6.61
CA VAL A 185 -16.17 -2.93 7.10
C VAL A 185 -16.63 -4.13 6.26
N ASN A 186 -17.04 -5.21 6.92
CA ASN A 186 -17.51 -6.41 6.23
C ASN A 186 -19.02 -6.39 5.95
N ASN A 187 -19.45 -5.48 5.07
CA ASN A 187 -20.84 -5.39 4.60
C ASN A 187 -20.89 -4.77 3.19
N GLY A 188 -22.09 -4.57 2.64
CA GLY A 188 -22.26 -3.97 1.31
C GLY A 188 -21.73 -2.53 1.18
N TRP A 189 -21.58 -1.79 2.29
CA TRP A 189 -20.96 -0.46 2.28
C TRP A 189 -19.44 -0.55 2.10
N GLY A 190 -18.79 -1.49 2.79
CA GLY A 190 -17.36 -1.74 2.61
C GLY A 190 -17.06 -2.32 1.22
N GLU A 191 -17.88 -3.26 0.74
CA GLU A 191 -17.77 -3.77 -0.64
C GLU A 191 -17.81 -2.63 -1.66
N LYS A 192 -18.83 -1.77 -1.57
CA LYS A 192 -18.95 -0.61 -2.46
C LYS A 192 -17.76 0.35 -2.34
N SER A 193 -17.27 0.58 -1.12
CA SER A 193 -16.17 1.53 -0.91
C SER A 193 -14.86 1.02 -1.49
N ASN A 194 -14.57 -0.29 -1.40
CA ASN A 194 -13.40 -0.89 -2.04
C ASN A 194 -13.51 -0.86 -3.57
N ILE A 195 -14.69 -1.16 -4.14
CA ILE A 195 -14.95 -1.04 -5.58
C ILE A 195 -14.75 0.40 -6.06
N ASP A 196 -15.43 1.37 -5.43
CA ASP A 196 -15.33 2.79 -5.79
C ASP A 196 -13.87 3.28 -5.72
N PHE A 197 -13.08 2.77 -4.77
CA PHE A 197 -11.65 3.08 -4.64
C PHE A 197 -10.84 2.53 -5.82
N LEU A 198 -11.00 1.24 -6.13
CA LEU A 198 -10.26 0.57 -7.20
C LEU A 198 -10.64 1.10 -8.59
N GLU A 199 -11.93 1.38 -8.84
CA GLU A 199 -12.40 2.03 -10.06
C GLU A 199 -11.76 3.42 -10.22
N LYS A 200 -11.77 4.23 -9.15
CA LYS A 200 -11.24 5.60 -9.17
C LYS A 200 -9.73 5.65 -9.36
N HIS A 201 -8.99 4.77 -8.68
CA HIS A 201 -7.53 4.87 -8.57
C HIS A 201 -6.78 3.96 -9.54
N MET A 202 -7.41 2.90 -10.04
CA MET A 202 -6.80 1.93 -10.95
C MET A 202 -7.51 1.85 -12.31
N GLY A 203 -8.76 2.33 -12.41
CA GLY A 203 -9.57 2.10 -13.61
C GLY A 203 -9.98 0.63 -13.79
N ALA A 204 -10.01 -0.14 -12.69
CA ALA A 204 -10.56 -1.49 -12.68
C ALA A 204 -12.06 -1.48 -12.98
N SER A 205 -12.61 -2.58 -13.50
CA SER A 205 -14.05 -2.78 -13.66
C SER A 205 -14.55 -3.89 -12.73
N PHE A 206 -15.78 -3.73 -12.24
CA PHE A 206 -16.43 -4.71 -11.39
C PHE A 206 -17.76 -5.12 -12.02
N GLU A 207 -17.68 -5.68 -13.23
CA GLU A 207 -18.86 -6.19 -13.92
C GLU A 207 -19.41 -7.43 -13.23
N GLU A 208 -20.69 -7.42 -12.88
CA GLU A 208 -21.34 -8.55 -12.22
C GLU A 208 -21.52 -9.73 -13.18
N ARG A 209 -21.19 -10.93 -12.71
CA ARG A 209 -21.36 -12.20 -13.44
C ARG A 209 -22.79 -12.71 -13.29
N PRO A 210 -23.33 -13.42 -14.31
CA PRO A 210 -24.59 -14.14 -14.15
C PRO A 210 -24.46 -15.17 -13.02
N GLN A 211 -25.55 -15.40 -12.29
CA GLN A 211 -25.61 -16.46 -11.29
C GLN A 211 -25.70 -17.85 -11.98
N PRO A 212 -25.16 -18.92 -11.35
CA PRO A 212 -24.50 -18.94 -10.03
C PRO A 212 -23.08 -18.35 -10.05
N TRP A 213 -22.66 -17.73 -8.94
CA TRP A 213 -21.30 -17.19 -8.78
C TRP A 213 -20.26 -18.22 -8.35
N VAL A 214 -20.64 -19.50 -8.36
CA VAL A 214 -19.76 -20.64 -8.08
C VAL A 214 -19.91 -21.58 -9.26
N THR A 215 -18.79 -21.90 -9.90
CA THR A 215 -18.75 -22.79 -11.04
C THR A 215 -18.86 -24.24 -10.58
N ASN A 216 -19.72 -25.03 -11.24
CA ASN A 216 -19.78 -26.46 -11.00
C ASN A 216 -18.60 -27.15 -11.71
N LEU A 217 -17.53 -27.42 -10.96
CA LEU A 217 -16.28 -27.95 -11.50
C LEU A 217 -15.99 -29.37 -11.00
N THR A 218 -15.21 -30.10 -11.80
CA THR A 218 -14.56 -31.35 -11.40
C THR A 218 -13.10 -31.09 -11.13
N THR A 219 -12.57 -31.60 -10.03
CA THR A 219 -11.17 -31.39 -9.67
C THR A 219 -10.22 -32.09 -10.65
N ASP A 220 -10.65 -33.15 -11.35
CA ASP A 220 -9.88 -33.89 -12.36
C ASP A 220 -9.16 -33.02 -13.40
N ASP A 221 -9.73 -31.88 -13.76
CA ASP A 221 -9.12 -30.95 -14.73
C ASP A 221 -8.11 -29.96 -14.11
N ILE A 222 -7.96 -29.98 -12.78
CA ILE A 222 -7.00 -29.17 -12.03
C ILE A 222 -5.75 -30.01 -11.76
N HIS A 223 -4.58 -29.48 -12.05
CA HIS A 223 -3.31 -30.21 -12.05
C HIS A 223 -2.28 -29.57 -11.13
N SER A 224 -1.23 -30.33 -10.81
CA SER A 224 -0.05 -29.82 -10.12
C SER A 224 0.53 -28.62 -10.86
N GLY A 225 0.79 -27.56 -10.12
CA GLY A 225 1.33 -26.30 -10.62
C GLY A 225 0.27 -25.33 -11.16
N ASP A 226 -1.01 -25.70 -11.27
CA ASP A 226 -2.05 -24.72 -11.64
C ASP A 226 -2.15 -23.62 -10.58
N PHE A 227 -2.18 -22.36 -11.02
CA PHE A 227 -2.13 -21.19 -10.15
C PHE A 227 -3.53 -20.70 -9.80
N LEU A 228 -3.75 -20.30 -8.55
CA LEU A 228 -4.99 -19.71 -8.06
C LEU A 228 -4.76 -18.23 -7.79
N ALA A 229 -5.40 -17.37 -8.58
CA ALA A 229 -5.48 -15.94 -8.29
C ALA A 229 -6.73 -15.67 -7.47
N ILE A 230 -6.57 -15.00 -6.33
CA ILE A 230 -7.64 -14.74 -5.35
C ILE A 230 -7.75 -13.24 -5.14
N SER A 231 -8.98 -12.74 -5.09
CA SER A 231 -9.29 -11.34 -4.83
C SER A 231 -10.45 -11.23 -3.85
N LYS A 232 -10.21 -10.59 -2.72
CA LYS A 232 -11.21 -10.21 -1.71
C LYS A 232 -11.51 -8.72 -1.83
N ILE A 233 -12.76 -8.36 -1.55
CA ILE A 233 -13.27 -6.99 -1.77
C ILE A 233 -14.08 -6.42 -0.61
N ARG A 234 -14.21 -7.15 0.51
CA ARG A 234 -14.85 -6.63 1.73
C ARG A 234 -14.19 -7.14 3.00
N GLY A 235 -14.43 -6.43 4.10
CA GLY A 235 -13.83 -6.72 5.40
C GLY A 235 -12.34 -6.34 5.47
N THR A 236 -11.71 -6.66 6.59
CA THR A 236 -10.32 -6.27 6.87
C THR A 236 -9.34 -6.70 5.77
N TRP A 237 -9.41 -7.97 5.36
CA TRP A 237 -8.55 -8.50 4.28
C TRP A 237 -8.86 -7.85 2.92
N GLY A 238 -10.13 -7.63 2.59
CA GLY A 238 -10.49 -6.92 1.35
C GLY A 238 -9.97 -5.48 1.30
N ALA A 239 -9.87 -4.80 2.45
CA ALA A 239 -9.27 -3.47 2.54
C ALA A 239 -7.76 -3.50 2.32
N PHE A 240 -7.05 -4.44 2.95
CA PHE A 240 -5.61 -4.61 2.75
C PHE A 240 -5.30 -4.95 1.29
N GLU A 241 -6.02 -5.91 0.71
CA GLU A 241 -5.87 -6.24 -0.70
C GLU A 241 -6.21 -5.06 -1.61
N THR A 242 -7.18 -4.20 -1.25
CA THR A 242 -7.50 -3.00 -2.05
C THR A 242 -6.31 -2.03 -2.11
N LEU A 243 -5.62 -1.84 -0.98
CA LEU A 243 -4.43 -1.00 -0.94
C LEU A 243 -3.24 -1.65 -1.65
N GLU A 244 -3.06 -2.96 -1.49
CA GLU A 244 -2.03 -3.74 -2.19
C GLU A 244 -2.23 -3.70 -3.72
N LYS A 245 -3.45 -3.93 -4.19
CA LYS A 245 -3.83 -3.82 -5.61
C LYS A 245 -3.47 -2.45 -6.16
N TRP A 246 -3.80 -1.40 -5.41
CA TRP A 246 -3.47 -0.02 -5.80
C TRP A 246 -1.96 0.26 -5.86
N ALA A 247 -1.22 -0.24 -4.87
CA ALA A 247 0.23 -0.10 -4.77
C ALA A 247 0.98 -0.84 -5.89
N THR A 248 0.60 -2.08 -6.16
CA THR A 248 1.32 -3.00 -7.05
C THR A 248 0.79 -2.99 -8.49
N GLY A 249 -0.44 -2.52 -8.69
CA GLY A 249 -1.17 -2.69 -9.94
C GLY A 249 -1.71 -4.10 -10.15
N SER A 250 -1.59 -4.98 -9.16
CA SER A 250 -2.25 -6.28 -9.18
C SER A 250 -3.76 -6.11 -9.10
N TYR A 251 -4.51 -6.98 -9.77
CA TYR A 251 -5.97 -7.04 -9.67
C TYR A 251 -6.43 -8.24 -8.82
N ALA A 252 -5.47 -9.07 -8.38
CA ALA A 252 -5.62 -10.08 -7.34
C ALA A 252 -4.83 -9.66 -6.10
N GLY A 253 -5.28 -10.04 -4.90
CA GLY A 253 -4.61 -9.69 -3.65
C GLY A 253 -4.09 -10.90 -2.86
N HIS A 254 -4.33 -12.11 -3.35
CA HIS A 254 -3.73 -13.31 -2.78
C HIS A 254 -3.54 -14.40 -3.83
N THR A 255 -2.65 -15.34 -3.58
CA THR A 255 -2.35 -16.42 -4.51
C THR A 255 -2.15 -17.75 -3.80
N ALA A 256 -2.54 -18.82 -4.47
CA ALA A 256 -2.29 -20.19 -4.03
C ALA A 256 -1.91 -21.07 -5.24
N VAL A 257 -1.43 -22.29 -5.00
CA VAL A 257 -1.06 -23.26 -6.04
C VAL A 257 -1.65 -24.62 -5.77
N CYS A 258 -2.11 -25.28 -6.83
CA CYS A 258 -2.63 -26.63 -6.78
C CYS A 258 -1.50 -27.67 -6.88
N LEU A 259 -1.59 -28.74 -6.09
CA LEU A 259 -0.65 -29.87 -6.12
C LEU A 259 -1.42 -31.19 -6.04
N ARG A 260 -1.04 -32.19 -6.84
CA ARG A 260 -1.55 -33.55 -6.70
C ARG A 260 -0.54 -34.45 -6.01
N ASP A 261 -0.98 -35.20 -5.01
CA ASP A 261 -0.13 -36.22 -4.39
C ASP A 261 0.01 -37.49 -5.26
N ALA A 262 0.79 -38.45 -4.81
CA ALA A 262 1.04 -39.70 -5.53
C ALA A 262 -0.24 -40.55 -5.71
N GLU A 263 -1.24 -40.36 -4.84
CA GLU A 263 -2.54 -41.00 -4.90
C GLU A 263 -3.53 -40.24 -5.81
N GLY A 264 -3.11 -39.08 -6.36
CA GLY A 264 -3.90 -38.23 -7.23
C GLY A 264 -4.87 -37.31 -6.49
N LYS A 265 -4.80 -37.17 -5.16
CA LYS A 265 -5.64 -36.21 -4.43
C LYS A 265 -5.12 -34.79 -4.62
N LEU A 266 -6.04 -33.84 -4.67
CA LEU A 266 -5.74 -32.44 -4.88
C LEU A 266 -5.52 -31.72 -3.54
N TRP A 267 -4.46 -30.91 -3.50
CA TRP A 267 -4.04 -30.08 -2.39
C TRP A 267 -3.86 -28.64 -2.86
N VAL A 268 -4.01 -27.69 -1.94
CA VAL A 268 -3.76 -26.27 -2.15
C VAL A 268 -2.64 -25.82 -1.22
N GLY A 269 -1.55 -25.33 -1.80
CA GLY A 269 -0.48 -24.67 -1.09
C GLY A 269 -0.64 -23.15 -1.13
N GLU A 270 -0.58 -22.48 0.02
CA GLU A 270 -0.62 -21.02 0.09
C GLU A 270 0.25 -20.50 1.24
N SER A 271 0.75 -19.26 1.10
CA SER A 271 1.41 -18.55 2.19
C SER A 271 0.53 -17.42 2.69
N GLY A 272 0.26 -17.37 3.99
CA GLY A 272 -0.67 -16.39 4.59
C GLY A 272 -1.93 -17.03 5.18
N ASN A 273 -1.91 -18.34 5.42
CA ASN A 273 -3.00 -19.05 6.06
C ASN A 273 -2.90 -18.91 7.59
N ASN A 274 -4.00 -18.56 8.25
CA ASN A 274 -4.00 -18.33 9.69
C ASN A 274 -4.10 -19.65 10.47
N ASN A 275 -3.10 -19.96 11.29
CA ASN A 275 -3.09 -21.16 12.12
C ASN A 275 -3.91 -20.99 13.41
N ASP A 276 -4.06 -22.07 14.20
CA ASP A 276 -4.82 -22.05 15.46
C ASP A 276 -4.28 -21.07 16.53
N LYS A 277 -3.06 -20.55 16.36
CA LYS A 277 -2.44 -19.56 17.25
C LYS A 277 -2.65 -18.12 16.76
N GLY A 278 -3.30 -17.93 15.62
CA GLY A 278 -3.49 -16.62 15.01
C GLY A 278 -2.29 -16.14 14.19
N GLU A 279 -1.32 -17.00 13.89
CA GLU A 279 -0.14 -16.66 13.08
C GLU A 279 -0.39 -16.98 11.61
N ASP A 280 0.07 -16.11 10.71
CA ASP A 280 -0.01 -16.34 9.27
C ASP A 280 1.19 -17.16 8.80
N VAL A 281 0.92 -18.35 8.26
CA VAL A 281 1.92 -19.36 7.89
C VAL A 281 1.73 -19.88 6.47
N ILE A 282 2.74 -20.61 5.99
CA ILE A 282 2.64 -21.42 4.78
C ILE A 282 1.91 -22.71 5.11
N ALA A 283 0.77 -22.95 4.45
CA ALA A 283 -0.06 -24.12 4.65
C ALA A 283 -0.21 -24.94 3.36
N ILE A 284 -0.38 -26.26 3.53
CA ILE A 284 -0.78 -27.18 2.47
C ILE A 284 -2.03 -27.89 2.95
N LEU A 285 -3.16 -27.60 2.33
CA LEU A 285 -4.48 -28.04 2.75
C LEU A 285 -5.08 -28.98 1.70
N PRO A 286 -5.84 -30.02 2.10
CA PRO A 286 -6.66 -30.76 1.15
C PRO A 286 -7.61 -29.82 0.41
N TRP A 287 -7.78 -30.01 -0.89
CA TRP A 287 -8.67 -29.16 -1.70
C TRP A 287 -10.07 -29.05 -1.11
N ASP A 288 -10.65 -30.17 -0.66
CA ASP A 288 -12.02 -30.17 -0.10
C ASP A 288 -12.13 -29.31 1.16
N GLU A 289 -11.09 -29.28 2.00
CA GLU A 289 -11.05 -28.44 3.20
C GLU A 289 -10.93 -26.95 2.83
N TRP A 290 -9.98 -26.62 1.95
CA TRP A 290 -9.76 -25.26 1.47
C TRP A 290 -10.99 -24.72 0.74
N TRP A 291 -11.57 -25.52 -0.15
CA TRP A 291 -12.73 -25.14 -0.95
C TRP A 291 -14.01 -24.99 -0.10
N GLU A 292 -14.22 -25.88 0.89
CA GLU A 292 -15.33 -25.74 1.84
C GLU A 292 -15.18 -24.48 2.70
N PHE A 293 -13.96 -24.15 3.14
CA PHE A 293 -13.68 -22.90 3.83
C PHE A 293 -14.05 -21.71 2.96
N GLU A 294 -13.57 -21.66 1.72
CA GLU A 294 -13.91 -20.60 0.79
C GLU A 294 -15.44 -20.53 0.68
N LEU A 295 -16.14 -21.62 0.39
CA LEU A 295 -17.60 -21.66 0.15
C LEU A 295 -18.45 -21.20 1.35
N THR A 296 -18.06 -21.57 2.56
CA THR A 296 -18.96 -21.47 3.72
C THR A 296 -18.48 -20.53 4.82
N LYS A 297 -17.17 -20.33 4.94
CA LYS A 297 -16.54 -19.58 6.04
C LYS A 297 -15.94 -18.26 5.58
N ASP A 298 -15.38 -18.19 4.37
CA ASP A 298 -14.84 -16.94 3.85
C ASP A 298 -15.99 -15.95 3.55
N ASN A 299 -16.15 -15.01 4.48
CA ASN A 299 -17.15 -13.97 4.41
C ASN A 299 -16.59 -12.65 3.84
N THR A 300 -15.50 -12.66 3.08
CA THR A 300 -14.87 -11.46 2.47
C THR A 300 -15.24 -11.25 0.99
N ASN A 301 -16.25 -11.99 0.51
CA ASN A 301 -16.68 -12.04 -0.89
C ASN A 301 -15.50 -12.37 -1.83
N PRO A 302 -14.88 -13.56 -1.70
CA PRO A 302 -13.71 -13.90 -2.49
C PRO A 302 -14.08 -14.24 -3.94
N HIS A 303 -13.26 -13.76 -4.85
CA HIS A 303 -13.23 -14.08 -6.27
C HIS A 303 -11.98 -14.91 -6.55
N ILE A 304 -12.17 -16.04 -7.21
CA ILE A 304 -11.10 -17.04 -7.38
C ILE A 304 -11.05 -17.46 -8.84
N ALA A 305 -9.85 -17.38 -9.42
CA ALA A 305 -9.56 -17.84 -10.77
C ALA A 305 -8.45 -18.89 -10.77
N VAL A 306 -8.67 -19.97 -11.51
CA VAL A 306 -7.67 -20.98 -11.84
C VAL A 306 -7.00 -20.56 -13.15
N LEU A 307 -5.67 -20.52 -13.12
CA LEU A 307 -4.79 -20.23 -14.25
C LEU A 307 -4.02 -21.54 -14.55
N PRO A 308 -4.49 -22.36 -15.49
CA PRO A 308 -3.85 -23.63 -15.78
C PRO A 308 -2.45 -23.41 -16.37
N LEU A 309 -1.47 -24.24 -15.99
CA LEU A 309 -0.17 -24.23 -16.67
C LEU A 309 -0.32 -24.62 -18.15
N HIS A 310 0.49 -24.02 -19.01
CA HIS A 310 0.56 -24.43 -20.41
C HIS A 310 0.99 -25.91 -20.49
N PRO A 311 0.38 -26.75 -21.35
CA PRO A 311 0.67 -28.18 -21.42
C PRO A 311 2.15 -28.52 -21.60
N ASP A 312 2.87 -27.74 -22.42
CA ASP A 312 4.30 -27.95 -22.67
C ASP A 312 5.18 -27.65 -21.43
N LEU A 313 4.73 -26.74 -20.56
CA LEU A 313 5.41 -26.42 -19.31
C LEU A 313 5.04 -27.41 -18.22
N ARG A 314 3.76 -27.80 -18.15
CA ARG A 314 3.29 -28.89 -17.27
C ARG A 314 4.07 -30.17 -17.51
N ALA A 315 4.34 -30.53 -18.77
CA ALA A 315 5.14 -31.71 -19.12
C ALA A 315 6.60 -31.63 -18.63
N LYS A 316 7.13 -30.43 -18.36
CA LYS A 316 8.47 -30.19 -17.83
C LYS A 316 8.50 -29.99 -16.31
N PHE A 317 7.33 -29.77 -15.70
CA PHE A 317 7.22 -29.47 -14.29
C PHE A 317 7.60 -30.68 -13.45
N ASN A 318 8.66 -30.55 -12.66
CA ASN A 318 9.09 -31.60 -11.75
C ASN A 318 8.21 -31.57 -10.48
N GLU A 319 7.12 -32.32 -10.50
CA GLU A 319 6.17 -32.41 -9.38
C GLU A 319 6.82 -32.92 -8.08
N THR A 320 7.82 -33.81 -8.17
CA THR A 320 8.53 -34.31 -6.97
C THR A 320 9.31 -33.19 -6.29
N ALA A 321 10.09 -32.41 -7.05
CA ALA A 321 10.84 -31.28 -6.52
C ALA A 321 9.90 -30.19 -5.96
N ALA A 322 8.80 -29.91 -6.67
CA ALA A 322 7.77 -28.99 -6.19
C ALA A 322 7.19 -29.41 -4.84
N TRP A 323 6.88 -30.70 -4.66
CA TRP A 323 6.41 -31.25 -3.39
C TRP A 323 7.46 -31.26 -2.28
N GLU A 324 8.74 -31.47 -2.61
CA GLU A 324 9.85 -31.35 -1.66
C GLU A 324 9.98 -29.91 -1.15
N TYR A 325 9.95 -28.94 -2.06
CA TYR A 325 9.95 -27.51 -1.71
C TYR A 325 8.72 -27.15 -0.85
N ALA A 326 7.51 -27.49 -1.31
CA ALA A 326 6.27 -27.17 -0.59
C ALA A 326 6.31 -27.70 0.86
N ARG A 327 6.70 -28.96 1.04
CA ARG A 327 6.83 -29.59 2.37
C ARG A 327 7.94 -28.96 3.21
N SER A 328 9.03 -28.52 2.58
CA SER A 328 10.10 -27.83 3.30
C SER A 328 9.66 -26.49 3.87
N MET A 329 8.69 -25.83 3.23
CA MET A 329 8.17 -24.52 3.61
C MET A 329 6.92 -24.58 4.50
N ALA A 330 6.19 -25.70 4.51
CA ALA A 330 5.00 -25.88 5.32
C ALA A 330 5.27 -25.57 6.82
N GLY A 331 4.40 -24.75 7.41
CA GLY A 331 4.48 -24.28 8.79
C GLY A 331 5.44 -23.11 9.04
N LYS A 332 6.18 -22.64 8.03
CA LYS A 332 7.02 -21.45 8.16
C LYS A 332 6.20 -20.17 8.05
N SER A 333 6.78 -19.07 8.51
CA SER A 333 6.14 -17.76 8.54
C SER A 333 5.79 -17.23 7.15
N TYR A 334 4.70 -16.47 7.08
CA TYR A 334 4.42 -15.58 5.95
C TYR A 334 5.58 -14.60 5.71
N GLY A 335 5.80 -14.18 4.45
CA GLY A 335 6.86 -13.26 4.03
C GLY A 335 6.67 -11.80 4.46
N TYR A 336 6.37 -11.55 5.73
CA TYR A 336 6.16 -10.20 6.25
C TYR A 336 7.43 -9.34 6.21
N HIS A 337 8.62 -9.97 6.27
CA HIS A 337 9.93 -9.32 6.21
C HIS A 337 10.21 -8.66 4.85
N ASN A 338 9.68 -9.23 3.77
CA ASN A 338 10.05 -8.85 2.41
C ASN A 338 8.89 -8.29 1.56
N LEU A 339 7.63 -8.50 1.95
CA LEU A 339 6.46 -8.05 1.19
C LEU A 339 6.47 -6.56 0.85
N ILE A 340 6.94 -5.69 1.75
CA ILE A 340 6.99 -4.25 1.46
C ILE A 340 8.06 -3.90 0.44
N PHE A 341 9.09 -4.74 0.26
CA PHE A 341 10.18 -4.49 -0.67
C PHE A 341 9.88 -5.04 -2.06
N SER A 342 9.03 -6.07 -2.17
CA SER A 342 8.65 -6.70 -3.44
C SER A 342 7.84 -5.80 -4.40
N TRP A 343 7.62 -4.54 -4.06
CA TRP A 343 7.00 -3.55 -4.94
C TRP A 343 7.77 -2.22 -4.98
N ILE A 344 8.87 -2.09 -4.24
CA ILE A 344 9.69 -0.86 -4.16
C ILE A 344 10.99 -1.09 -4.91
N ASP A 345 10.90 -1.19 -6.23
CA ASP A 345 12.04 -1.51 -7.09
C ASP A 345 12.83 -0.26 -7.52
N THR A 346 12.21 0.91 -7.38
CA THR A 346 12.76 2.20 -7.82
C THR A 346 12.69 3.25 -6.72
N ILE A 347 13.49 4.31 -6.87
CA ILE A 347 13.63 5.37 -5.87
C ILE A 347 12.32 6.15 -5.67
N ASP A 348 11.52 6.30 -6.73
CA ASP A 348 10.33 7.16 -6.77
C ASP A 348 9.18 6.61 -7.65
N GLY A 349 9.45 5.68 -8.56
CA GLY A 349 8.51 5.18 -9.56
C GLY A 349 7.56 4.07 -9.09
N ASN A 350 7.52 3.77 -7.80
CA ASN A 350 6.64 2.74 -7.23
C ASN A 350 5.60 3.29 -6.26
N TYR A 351 5.64 4.57 -5.89
CA TYR A 351 4.80 5.09 -4.81
C TYR A 351 3.58 5.85 -5.36
N PRO A 352 2.36 5.29 -5.27
CA PRO A 352 1.16 6.02 -5.60
C PRO A 352 1.08 7.37 -4.86
N PRO A 353 0.88 8.49 -5.55
CA PRO A 353 0.86 9.79 -4.88
C PRO A 353 -0.27 9.84 -3.82
N PRO A 354 -0.03 10.45 -2.64
CA PRO A 354 1.13 11.26 -2.24
C PRO A 354 2.22 10.45 -1.50
N VAL A 355 2.22 9.11 -1.60
CA VAL A 355 3.25 8.29 -0.95
C VAL A 355 4.62 8.59 -1.56
N ASP A 356 5.64 8.63 -0.71
CA ASP A 356 7.05 8.67 -1.10
C ASP A 356 7.90 7.91 -0.06
N ALA A 357 9.19 7.75 -0.34
CA ALA A 357 10.11 7.06 0.57
C ALA A 357 10.27 7.75 1.94
N HIS A 358 10.04 9.06 2.04
CA HIS A 358 10.09 9.79 3.31
C HIS A 358 8.86 9.51 4.17
N LEU A 359 7.69 9.38 3.55
CA LEU A 359 6.47 8.94 4.22
C LEU A 359 6.63 7.51 4.71
N VAL A 360 7.16 6.60 3.88
CA VAL A 360 7.44 5.21 4.28
C VAL A 360 8.40 5.18 5.48
N ALA A 361 9.51 5.94 5.43
CA ALA A 361 10.43 6.06 6.56
C ALA A 361 9.73 6.55 7.83
N SER A 362 8.85 7.55 7.71
CA SER A 362 8.14 8.12 8.85
C SER A 362 7.13 7.15 9.45
N VAL A 363 6.38 6.40 8.61
CA VAL A 363 5.48 5.34 9.05
C VAL A 363 6.26 4.24 9.76
N MET A 364 7.39 3.80 9.19
CA MET A 364 8.28 2.82 9.83
C MET A 364 8.80 3.34 11.19
N THR A 365 9.16 4.62 11.29
CA THR A 365 9.59 5.24 12.56
C THR A 365 8.45 5.31 13.59
N VAL A 366 7.24 5.70 13.19
CA VAL A 366 6.06 5.71 14.08
C VAL A 366 5.77 4.30 14.59
N TRP A 367 5.75 3.32 13.69
CA TRP A 367 5.44 1.93 14.04
C TRP A 367 6.50 1.32 14.96
N ASN A 368 7.78 1.58 14.69
CA ASN A 368 8.89 1.18 15.57
C ASN A 368 8.80 1.80 16.97
N GLN A 369 8.12 2.95 17.13
CA GLN A 369 7.90 3.55 18.46
C GLN A 369 6.67 3.00 19.17
N ILE A 370 5.61 2.68 18.44
CA ILE A 370 4.34 2.16 19.00
C ILE A 370 4.44 0.67 19.32
N ALA A 371 5.08 -0.11 18.44
CA ALA A 371 5.19 -1.56 18.52
C ALA A 371 6.61 -2.02 18.13
N PRO A 372 7.62 -1.76 18.99
CA PRO A 372 9.04 -1.97 18.66
C PRO A 372 9.40 -3.42 18.33
N GLU A 373 8.80 -4.40 19.01
CA GLU A 373 9.04 -5.83 18.72
C GLU A 373 8.51 -6.24 17.34
N TYR A 374 7.33 -5.73 16.96
CA TYR A 374 6.74 -6.00 15.64
C TYR A 374 7.48 -5.28 14.51
N GLY A 375 7.84 -4.01 14.69
CA GLY A 375 8.55 -3.26 13.65
C GLY A 375 10.00 -3.74 13.42
N SER A 376 10.67 -4.26 14.47
CA SER A 376 11.96 -4.94 14.31
C SER A 376 11.86 -6.19 13.43
N ASN A 377 10.74 -6.92 13.56
CA ASN A 377 10.50 -8.11 12.77
C ASN A 377 10.01 -7.78 11.35
N LEU A 378 9.37 -6.64 11.10
CA LEU A 378 8.80 -6.35 9.77
C LEU A 378 9.82 -5.82 8.74
N TRP A 379 10.83 -5.04 9.14
CA TRP A 379 11.76 -4.43 8.17
C TRP A 379 13.20 -4.26 8.65
N ASN A 380 13.48 -4.21 9.96
CA ASN A 380 14.85 -3.89 10.41
C ASN A 380 15.88 -4.94 9.94
N GLU A 381 15.55 -6.22 10.03
CA GLU A 381 16.45 -7.29 9.59
C GLU A 381 16.67 -7.23 8.07
N ALA A 382 15.59 -7.03 7.30
CA ALA A 382 15.62 -6.90 5.84
C ALA A 382 16.47 -5.70 5.38
N LEU A 383 16.36 -4.56 6.07
CA LEU A 383 17.17 -3.37 5.81
C LEU A 383 18.65 -3.59 6.17
N ASN A 384 18.93 -4.31 7.26
CA ASN A 384 20.30 -4.69 7.64
C ASN A 384 20.94 -5.59 6.58
N LYS A 385 20.22 -6.60 6.06
CA LYS A 385 20.70 -7.46 4.98
C LYS A 385 21.08 -6.66 3.73
N ARG A 386 20.18 -5.77 3.28
CA ARG A 386 20.43 -4.84 2.15
C ARG A 386 21.65 -3.94 2.37
N LEU A 387 21.84 -3.48 3.61
CA LEU A 387 22.98 -2.64 3.98
C LEU A 387 24.28 -3.45 4.22
N GLY A 388 24.22 -4.78 4.31
CA GLY A 388 25.35 -5.61 4.70
C GLY A 388 25.77 -5.40 6.16
N THR A 389 24.82 -5.07 7.04
CA THR A 389 25.02 -4.89 8.49
C THR A 389 24.20 -5.91 9.28
N GLN A 390 24.35 -5.93 10.61
CA GLN A 390 23.58 -6.80 11.49
C GLN A 390 23.17 -6.03 12.74
N ASN A 391 21.93 -6.26 13.19
CA ASN A 391 21.39 -5.76 14.46
C ASN A 391 21.44 -4.23 14.64
N LEU A 392 21.55 -3.46 13.56
CA LEU A 392 21.35 -2.01 13.63
C LEU A 392 19.86 -1.71 13.81
N SER A 393 19.55 -0.76 14.70
CA SER A 393 18.19 -0.22 14.81
C SER A 393 17.85 0.62 13.57
N LEU A 394 16.56 0.81 13.24
CA LEU A 394 16.17 1.65 12.09
C LEU A 394 16.86 3.04 12.10
N PRO A 395 16.95 3.78 13.23
CA PRO A 395 17.70 5.02 13.26
C PRO A 395 19.18 4.85 12.91
N ASP A 396 19.84 3.80 13.42
CA ASP A 396 21.25 3.54 13.13
C ASP A 396 21.47 3.13 11.67
N ILE A 397 20.51 2.39 11.07
CA ILE A 397 20.48 2.09 9.64
C ILE A 397 20.41 3.38 8.84
N LEU A 398 19.51 4.30 9.18
CA LEU A 398 19.36 5.58 8.47
C LEU A 398 20.65 6.42 8.54
N VAL A 399 21.31 6.45 9.71
CA VAL A 399 22.60 7.11 9.89
C VAL A 399 23.71 6.42 9.11
N GLU A 400 23.77 5.10 9.10
CA GLU A 400 24.80 4.31 8.41
C GLU A 400 24.68 4.41 6.88
N VAL A 401 23.46 4.37 6.34
CA VAL A 401 23.17 4.62 4.92
C VAL A 401 23.76 5.97 4.48
N GLU A 402 23.58 6.98 5.33
CA GLU A 402 24.09 8.33 5.09
C GLU A 402 25.62 8.38 5.16
N LYS A 403 26.24 7.76 6.17
CA LYS A 403 27.71 7.66 6.29
C LYS A 403 28.35 7.05 5.04
N ARG A 404 27.64 6.15 4.36
CA ARG A 404 28.07 5.51 3.10
C ARG A 404 27.76 6.33 1.85
N GLY A 405 27.23 7.56 1.99
CA GLY A 405 26.87 8.43 0.86
C GLY A 405 25.68 7.92 0.04
N SER A 406 24.85 7.04 0.59
CA SER A 406 23.62 6.54 -0.05
C SER A 406 22.37 7.25 0.51
N SER A 407 21.19 6.87 0.04
CA SER A 407 19.91 7.37 0.54
C SER A 407 19.01 6.22 0.99
N PHE A 408 18.06 6.50 1.87
CA PHE A 408 17.11 5.47 2.32
C PHE A 408 16.31 4.89 1.15
N ALA A 409 15.87 5.72 0.21
CA ALA A 409 15.20 5.25 -1.01
C ALA A 409 16.08 4.30 -1.85
N LYS A 410 17.39 4.55 -1.94
CA LYS A 410 18.32 3.61 -2.59
C LYS A 410 18.49 2.32 -1.81
N LEU A 411 18.44 2.36 -0.48
CA LEU A 411 18.48 1.17 0.35
C LEU A 411 17.22 0.32 0.13
N LEU A 412 16.04 0.94 0.10
CA LEU A 412 14.76 0.25 -0.15
C LEU A 412 14.77 -0.48 -1.50
N ALA A 413 15.31 0.17 -2.55
CA ALA A 413 15.40 -0.37 -3.91
C ALA A 413 16.53 -1.40 -4.14
N ILE A 414 17.17 -1.90 -3.08
CA ILE A 414 18.09 -3.05 -3.23
C ILE A 414 17.23 -4.32 -3.27
N PRO A 415 17.37 -5.15 -4.32
CA PRO A 415 16.54 -6.33 -4.48
C PRO A 415 16.68 -7.31 -3.31
N GLU A 416 15.55 -7.80 -2.82
CA GLU A 416 15.47 -9.00 -1.98
C GLU A 416 16.12 -10.18 -2.72
N GLN A 417 16.70 -11.11 -1.96
CA GLN A 417 17.27 -12.33 -2.52
C GLN A 417 16.51 -13.54 -1.99
N ASP A 418 16.14 -14.45 -2.88
CA ASP A 418 15.38 -15.66 -2.55
C ASP A 418 16.12 -16.54 -1.52
N ASP A 419 17.46 -16.47 -1.50
CA ASP A 419 18.30 -17.24 -0.60
C ASP A 419 18.42 -16.63 0.81
N TRP A 420 17.96 -15.40 1.04
CA TRP A 420 18.00 -14.77 2.36
C TRP A 420 17.16 -15.55 3.39
N VAL A 421 17.70 -15.65 4.60
CA VAL A 421 17.07 -16.32 5.75
C VAL A 421 17.04 -15.33 6.90
N TYR A 422 15.87 -15.17 7.50
CA TYR A 422 15.64 -14.27 8.62
C TYR A 422 15.83 -14.99 9.95
N SER A 423 15.87 -14.24 11.04
CA SER A 423 16.10 -14.76 12.40
C SER A 423 15.04 -15.77 12.86
N ASP A 424 13.80 -15.65 12.36
CA ASP A 424 12.71 -16.61 12.56
C ASP A 424 12.65 -17.72 11.49
N GLY A 425 13.58 -17.70 10.53
CA GLY A 425 13.78 -18.72 9.52
C GLY A 425 13.50 -18.25 8.10
N LYS A 426 13.24 -19.22 7.21
CA LYS A 426 12.76 -18.96 5.86
C LYS A 426 11.30 -18.50 5.92
N SER A 427 10.94 -17.55 5.08
CA SER A 427 9.57 -17.07 4.89
C SER A 427 9.38 -16.72 3.42
N ALA A 428 8.13 -16.72 2.95
CA ALA A 428 7.81 -16.34 1.58
C ALA A 428 6.44 -15.68 1.53
N SER A 429 6.27 -14.66 0.70
CA SER A 429 4.95 -14.10 0.39
C SER A 429 4.10 -15.13 -0.37
N CYS A 430 2.80 -14.87 -0.51
CA CYS A 430 1.87 -15.77 -1.24
C CYS A 430 2.37 -16.11 -2.64
N VAL A 431 2.88 -15.12 -3.37
CA VAL A 431 3.36 -15.30 -4.74
C VAL A 431 4.79 -15.84 -4.81
N ALA A 432 5.68 -15.38 -3.93
CA ALA A 432 7.07 -15.86 -3.90
C ALA A 432 7.11 -17.37 -3.60
N PHE A 433 6.27 -17.86 -2.68
CA PHE A 433 6.15 -19.29 -2.40
C PHE A 433 5.85 -20.11 -3.67
N ILE A 434 4.95 -19.64 -4.52
CA ILE A 434 4.56 -20.34 -5.74
C ILE A 434 5.67 -20.27 -6.80
N LEU A 435 6.28 -19.10 -6.97
CA LEU A 435 7.31 -18.90 -7.97
C LEU A 435 8.64 -19.59 -7.60
N GLU A 436 8.98 -19.68 -6.32
CA GLU A 436 10.10 -20.50 -5.84
C GLU A 436 9.80 -21.98 -6.10
N MET A 437 8.57 -22.44 -5.86
CA MET A 437 8.15 -23.79 -6.24
C MET A 437 8.28 -24.05 -7.75
N TYR A 438 7.95 -23.06 -8.59
CA TYR A 438 8.16 -23.15 -10.04
C TYR A 438 9.64 -23.18 -10.42
N LYS A 439 10.51 -22.46 -9.70
CA LYS A 439 11.98 -22.53 -9.86
C LYS A 439 12.50 -23.93 -9.53
N GLU A 440 12.14 -24.47 -8.37
CA GLU A 440 12.51 -25.83 -7.95
C GLU A 440 11.91 -26.91 -8.87
N GLY A 441 10.69 -26.67 -9.36
CA GLY A 441 10.02 -27.50 -10.36
C GLY A 441 10.59 -27.37 -11.78
N GLY A 442 11.59 -26.52 -12.00
CA GLY A 442 12.34 -26.40 -13.26
C GLY A 442 11.69 -25.51 -14.33
N LEU A 443 10.61 -24.77 -14.03
CA LEU A 443 9.91 -23.95 -15.02
C LEU A 443 10.67 -22.69 -15.42
N PHE A 444 11.57 -22.21 -14.56
CA PHE A 444 12.40 -21.03 -14.84
C PHE A 444 13.64 -21.34 -15.68
N GLY A 445 13.96 -22.63 -15.89
CA GLY A 445 15.05 -23.06 -16.75
C GLY A 445 16.39 -22.41 -16.42
N GLU A 446 17.07 -21.86 -17.44
CA GLU A 446 18.36 -21.20 -17.29
C GLU A 446 18.30 -19.89 -16.47
N PHE A 447 17.13 -19.29 -16.34
CA PHE A 447 16.94 -18.02 -15.62
C PHE A 447 16.74 -18.20 -14.11
N ALA A 448 16.59 -19.44 -13.62
CA ALA A 448 16.31 -19.72 -12.21
C ALA A 448 17.31 -19.05 -11.26
N ASN A 449 18.59 -18.99 -11.63
CA ASN A 449 19.64 -18.39 -10.79
C ASN A 449 19.77 -16.86 -10.97
N SER A 450 19.13 -16.28 -11.98
CA SER A 450 19.23 -14.85 -12.32
C SER A 450 17.97 -14.04 -11.99
N ILE A 451 16.93 -14.70 -11.49
CA ILE A 451 15.66 -14.06 -11.13
C ILE A 451 15.43 -14.27 -9.64
N GLN A 452 15.20 -13.18 -8.91
CA GLN A 452 14.75 -13.18 -7.52
C GLN A 452 13.23 -13.08 -7.50
N VAL A 453 12.54 -14.19 -7.23
CA VAL A 453 11.06 -14.20 -7.26
C VAL A 453 10.44 -13.57 -6.01
N THR A 454 11.25 -13.31 -4.98
CA THR A 454 10.90 -12.46 -3.84
C THR A 454 10.64 -11.00 -4.23
N GLU A 455 11.07 -10.55 -5.41
CA GLU A 455 10.79 -9.23 -5.98
C GLU A 455 9.50 -9.20 -6.82
N PHE A 456 8.77 -10.32 -6.93
CA PHE A 456 7.59 -10.36 -7.78
C PHE A 456 6.35 -9.94 -7.00
N THR A 457 5.56 -9.05 -7.61
CA THR A 457 4.17 -8.84 -7.21
C THR A 457 3.26 -9.94 -7.78
N ILE A 458 2.03 -10.02 -7.29
CA ILE A 458 1.00 -10.92 -7.85
C ILE A 458 0.75 -10.61 -9.34
N ARG A 459 0.84 -9.33 -9.74
CA ARG A 459 0.77 -8.92 -11.15
C ARG A 459 1.84 -9.58 -11.98
N ASP A 460 3.09 -9.49 -11.52
CA ASP A 460 4.20 -10.03 -12.27
C ASP A 460 4.03 -11.53 -12.48
N ALA A 461 3.58 -12.27 -11.46
CA ALA A 461 3.33 -13.70 -11.57
C ALA A 461 2.26 -14.06 -12.62
N TYR A 462 1.07 -13.46 -12.59
CA TYR A 462 0.02 -13.83 -13.56
C TYR A 462 0.31 -13.31 -14.98
N THR A 463 1.26 -12.37 -15.14
CA THR A 463 1.69 -11.88 -16.46
C THR A 463 2.74 -12.78 -17.11
N LEU A 464 3.41 -13.65 -16.35
CA LEU A 464 4.37 -14.62 -16.90
C LEU A 464 3.70 -15.53 -17.93
N ASN A 465 4.41 -15.79 -19.03
CA ASN A 465 3.98 -16.65 -20.13
C ASN A 465 4.11 -18.14 -19.74
N LEU A 466 3.50 -18.53 -18.62
CA LEU A 466 3.53 -19.88 -18.05
C LEU A 466 2.20 -20.61 -18.18
N PHE A 467 1.12 -19.88 -18.48
CA PHE A 467 -0.25 -20.38 -18.38
C PHE A 467 -0.82 -20.74 -19.75
N GLU A 468 -1.98 -21.39 -19.74
CA GLU A 468 -2.70 -21.73 -20.97
C GLU A 468 -3.12 -20.46 -21.72
N ASN A 469 -2.85 -20.43 -23.02
CA ASN A 469 -3.21 -19.32 -23.92
C ASN A 469 -4.23 -19.74 -24.99
N ASN A 470 -4.55 -21.03 -25.08
CA ASN A 470 -5.55 -21.57 -25.97
C ASN A 470 -6.84 -21.91 -25.20
N SER A 471 -7.84 -21.06 -25.35
CA SER A 471 -9.16 -21.24 -24.73
C SER A 471 -9.85 -22.56 -25.08
N SER A 472 -9.52 -23.21 -26.20
CA SER A 472 -10.08 -24.52 -26.56
C SER A 472 -9.58 -25.67 -25.70
N ARG A 473 -8.49 -25.48 -24.93
CA ARG A 473 -7.90 -26.46 -24.03
C ARG A 473 -8.30 -26.26 -22.58
N LEU A 474 -8.94 -25.12 -22.26
CA LEU A 474 -9.47 -24.89 -20.93
C LEU A 474 -10.53 -25.96 -20.58
N PRO A 475 -10.70 -26.30 -19.29
CA PRO A 475 -11.69 -27.28 -18.87
C PRO A 475 -13.10 -26.94 -19.36
N LYS A 476 -13.95 -27.95 -19.60
CA LYS A 476 -15.29 -27.72 -20.19
C LYS A 476 -16.19 -26.85 -19.31
N TRP A 477 -16.02 -26.92 -17.99
CA TRP A 477 -16.75 -26.09 -17.02
C TRP A 477 -16.26 -24.64 -17.02
N CYS A 478 -15.05 -24.38 -17.55
CA CYS A 478 -14.47 -23.05 -17.61
C CYS A 478 -15.30 -22.15 -18.53
N ASN A 479 -15.72 -20.99 -18.00
CA ASN A 479 -16.61 -20.05 -18.68
C ASN A 479 -17.97 -20.65 -19.12
N ALA A 480 -18.38 -21.83 -18.67
CA ALA A 480 -19.60 -22.49 -19.18
C ALA A 480 -20.86 -21.65 -18.93
N ASP A 481 -20.94 -21.05 -17.73
CA ASP A 481 -22.11 -20.32 -17.24
C ASP A 481 -22.04 -18.80 -17.47
N ASP A 482 -21.01 -18.29 -18.17
CA ASP A 482 -20.86 -16.86 -18.49
C ASP A 482 -20.87 -16.60 -20.01
N THR A 483 -21.52 -15.51 -20.39
CA THR A 483 -21.54 -14.97 -21.75
C THR A 483 -20.18 -14.41 -22.18
N VAL A 484 -19.40 -13.91 -21.24
CA VAL A 484 -18.04 -13.41 -21.47
C VAL A 484 -17.06 -14.55 -21.25
N LYS A 485 -16.18 -14.80 -22.22
CA LYS A 485 -15.15 -15.85 -22.14
C LYS A 485 -13.83 -15.22 -21.69
N LEU A 486 -13.39 -15.55 -20.49
CA LEU A 486 -12.09 -15.17 -19.96
C LEU A 486 -11.00 -16.12 -20.48
N PRO A 487 -9.74 -15.66 -20.60
CA PRO A 487 -8.63 -16.51 -21.00
C PRO A 487 -8.18 -17.51 -19.91
N PHE A 488 -8.77 -17.40 -18.71
CA PHE A 488 -8.57 -18.26 -17.55
C PHE A 488 -9.93 -18.66 -16.95
N CYS A 489 -9.92 -19.47 -15.89
CA CYS A 489 -11.13 -20.07 -15.34
C CYS A 489 -11.54 -19.48 -14.01
N GLN A 490 -12.46 -18.51 -14.01
CA GLN A 490 -13.02 -17.98 -12.77
C GLN A 490 -14.02 -18.98 -12.16
N ILE A 491 -13.65 -19.58 -11.03
CA ILE A 491 -14.43 -20.62 -10.34
C ILE A 491 -15.34 -20.05 -9.25
N ARG A 492 -15.09 -18.81 -8.82
CA ARG A 492 -15.87 -18.15 -7.78
C ARG A 492 -15.93 -16.63 -7.95
N GLY A 493 -17.04 -16.05 -7.52
CA GLY A 493 -17.14 -14.64 -7.15
C GLY A 493 -18.16 -13.87 -7.97
N LYS A 494 -18.76 -12.86 -7.34
CA LYS A 494 -19.84 -12.04 -7.91
C LYS A 494 -19.42 -11.22 -9.13
N TYR A 495 -18.20 -10.69 -9.12
CA TYR A 495 -17.68 -9.78 -10.14
C TYR A 495 -16.72 -10.52 -11.04
N ARG A 496 -16.65 -10.13 -12.30
CA ARG A 496 -15.71 -10.69 -13.26
C ARG A 496 -14.29 -10.28 -12.87
N MET A 497 -13.41 -11.25 -12.70
CA MET A 497 -12.01 -10.97 -12.42
C MET A 497 -11.31 -10.48 -13.69
N GLU A 498 -10.44 -9.50 -13.51
CA GLU A 498 -9.52 -9.02 -14.54
C GLU A 498 -8.10 -9.35 -14.11
N LEU A 499 -7.27 -9.78 -15.06
CA LEU A 499 -5.83 -9.98 -14.85
C LEU A 499 -5.09 -9.27 -16.00
N PRO A 500 -4.88 -7.94 -15.92
CA PRO A 500 -4.32 -7.16 -17.02
C PRO A 500 -2.91 -7.61 -17.40
N GLY A 501 -2.71 -7.96 -18.67
CA GLY A 501 -1.43 -8.50 -19.14
C GLY A 501 -1.23 -9.98 -18.82
N TYR A 502 -2.31 -10.70 -18.46
CA TYR A 502 -2.31 -12.15 -18.27
C TYR A 502 -1.50 -12.85 -19.38
N ASN A 503 -0.54 -13.67 -18.94
CA ASN A 503 0.20 -14.60 -19.79
C ASN A 503 0.86 -13.95 -21.02
N SER A 504 1.55 -12.83 -20.82
CA SER A 504 2.06 -11.97 -21.89
C SER A 504 3.57 -11.79 -21.91
N MET A 505 4.28 -12.21 -20.86
CA MET A 505 5.69 -11.91 -20.68
C MET A 505 6.57 -13.16 -20.57
N ASP A 506 7.55 -13.25 -21.47
CA ASP A 506 8.59 -14.26 -21.37
C ASP A 506 9.56 -13.96 -20.22
N LEU A 507 10.16 -15.00 -19.65
CA LEU A 507 11.20 -14.86 -18.63
C LEU A 507 12.48 -14.26 -19.21
N TYR A 508 13.13 -13.40 -18.44
CA TYR A 508 14.47 -12.88 -18.75
C TYR A 508 15.25 -12.57 -17.45
N PRO A 509 16.58 -12.49 -17.51
CA PRO A 509 17.41 -12.26 -16.33
C PRO A 509 17.08 -10.94 -15.62
N HIS A 510 17.12 -10.93 -14.29
CA HIS A 510 16.92 -9.74 -13.45
C HIS A 510 15.58 -9.01 -13.63
N MET A 511 14.55 -9.72 -14.12
CA MET A 511 13.22 -9.15 -14.25
C MET A 511 12.63 -8.79 -12.87
N ASN A 512 11.84 -7.72 -12.82
CA ASN A 512 11.20 -7.20 -11.60
C ASN A 512 12.12 -6.60 -10.54
N GLU A 513 13.42 -6.43 -10.80
CA GLU A 513 14.33 -5.83 -9.80
C GLU A 513 14.37 -4.28 -9.85
N ARG A 514 13.83 -3.64 -10.91
CA ARG A 514 13.95 -2.18 -11.17
C ARG A 514 12.73 -1.61 -11.90
N CYS A 515 11.54 -2.01 -11.49
CA CYS A 515 10.33 -1.86 -12.29
C CYS A 515 9.37 -0.86 -11.64
N PRO A 516 9.10 0.30 -12.25
CA PRO A 516 8.12 1.22 -11.71
C PRO A 516 6.70 0.65 -11.84
N SER A 517 5.84 0.95 -10.86
CA SER A 517 4.46 0.45 -10.75
C SER A 517 3.45 1.56 -10.43
N MET A 518 3.53 2.71 -11.11
CA MET A 518 2.66 3.86 -10.81
C MET A 518 1.22 3.70 -11.34
N PRO A 519 0.19 3.92 -10.51
CA PRO A 519 -1.19 4.04 -10.98
C PRO A 519 -1.42 5.26 -11.87
N PRO A 520 -2.51 5.28 -12.67
CA PRO A 520 -3.45 4.18 -12.88
C PRO A 520 -3.01 3.21 -13.99
N LYS A 521 -1.94 3.54 -14.74
CA LYS A 521 -1.56 2.78 -15.95
C LYS A 521 -0.59 1.63 -15.68
N TYR A 522 0.13 1.70 -14.56
CA TYR A 522 1.12 0.70 -14.16
C TYR A 522 2.09 0.37 -15.31
N TYR A 523 2.57 1.42 -15.97
CA TYR A 523 3.44 1.30 -17.14
C TYR A 523 4.74 0.60 -16.75
N ARG A 524 5.03 -0.49 -17.47
CA ARG A 524 6.26 -1.27 -17.33
C ARG A 524 7.21 -0.93 -18.49
N PRO A 525 8.34 -0.24 -18.25
CA PRO A 525 9.35 0.01 -19.26
C PRO A 525 9.99 -1.28 -19.81
N GLN A 526 10.63 -1.19 -20.96
CA GLN A 526 11.34 -2.34 -21.53
C GLN A 526 12.58 -2.69 -20.69
N GLY A 527 12.73 -3.97 -20.35
CA GLY A 527 13.87 -4.46 -19.55
C GLY A 527 13.72 -4.22 -18.05
N CYS A 528 12.52 -3.81 -17.61
CA CYS A 528 12.08 -3.84 -16.23
C CYS A 528 11.64 -5.25 -15.88
#